data_AF-A0A957C5N0-F1
#
_entry.id   AF-A0A957C5N0-F1
#
_cell.length_a   1.000
_cell.length_b   1.000
_cell.length_c   1.000
_cell.angle_alpha   90.00
_cell.angle_beta   90.00
_cell.angle_gamma   90.00
#
_symmetry.space_group_name_H-M   'P 1'
#
loop_
_entity.id
_entity.type
_entity.pdbx_description
1 polymer ?
#
loop_
_entity_poly.entity_id
_entity_poly.type
_entity_poly.pdbx_seq_one_letter_code
_entity_poly.pdbx_strand_id
1 'polypeptide(L)' 'MSEIGNPTMHRVFDFTHFPLLETENIVLREMTPQDVNSLLMHFGNTEVVKFIGMQPIKTIEQANEWLRWMG' A
#
# COMPACT_ATOMS: atom_id res chain seq x y z
N MET A 1 -42.52 24.58 1.84
CA MET A 1 -41.47 24.80 0.84
C MET A 1 -40.16 24.35 1.46
N SER A 2 -39.52 23.46 0.71
CA SER A 2 -38.22 22.81 0.86
C SER A 2 -37.08 23.68 1.39
N GLU A 3 -36.23 23.08 2.24
CA GLU A 3 -34.83 22.80 1.90
C GLU A 3 -34.24 21.77 2.89
N ILE A 4 -34.11 20.53 2.42
CA ILE A 4 -33.31 19.49 3.06
C ILE A 4 -31.87 19.77 2.61
N GLY A 5 -31.15 20.57 3.39
CA GLY A 5 -29.73 20.86 3.18
C GLY A 5 -28.85 19.72 3.68
N ASN A 6 -28.51 18.84 2.74
CA ASN A 6 -27.47 17.80 2.77
C ASN A 6 -26.39 17.97 3.89
N PRO A 7 -26.20 17.01 4.82
CA PRO A 7 -25.08 17.10 5.75
C PRO A 7 -23.78 16.96 4.95
N THR A 8 -22.99 18.03 4.96
CA THR A 8 -21.62 18.02 4.44
C THR A 8 -20.85 16.88 5.08
N MET A 9 -20.60 15.84 4.30
CA MET A 9 -19.76 14.71 4.67
C MET A 9 -18.33 15.23 4.82
N HIS A 10 -18.00 15.75 6.00
CA HIS A 10 -16.62 15.99 6.38
C HIS A 10 -15.96 14.61 6.43
N ARG A 11 -15.22 14.27 5.36
CA ARG A 11 -14.24 13.19 5.41
C ARG A 11 -13.12 13.67 6.33
N VAL A 12 -13.34 13.48 7.63
CA VAL A 12 -12.29 13.61 8.63
C VAL A 12 -11.33 12.46 8.37
N PHE A 13 -10.12 12.78 7.92
CA PHE A 13 -9.06 11.78 7.84
C PHE A 13 -8.64 11.43 9.26
N ASP A 14 -8.87 10.18 9.65
CA ASP A 14 -8.36 9.63 10.90
C ASP A 14 -6.92 9.18 10.68
N PHE A 15 -5.98 9.88 11.31
CA PHE A 15 -4.55 9.59 11.26
C PHE A 15 -4.04 8.90 12.53
N THR A 16 -4.94 8.44 13.41
CA THR A 16 -4.56 7.71 14.63
C THR A 16 -4.12 6.28 14.34
N HIS A 17 -4.53 5.73 13.20
CA HIS A 17 -4.17 4.41 12.71
C HIS A 17 -3.83 4.47 11.21
N PHE A 18 -3.09 3.48 10.71
CA PHE A 18 -2.84 3.37 9.27
C PHE A 18 -4.17 3.16 8.52
N PRO A 19 -4.45 3.92 7.44
CA PRO A 19 -5.73 3.83 6.77
C PRO A 19 -5.91 2.48 6.06
N LEU A 20 -7.15 1.98 6.09
CA LEU A 20 -7.62 0.85 5.30
C LEU A 20 -8.54 1.40 4.20
N LEU A 21 -8.18 1.18 2.94
CA LEU A 21 -8.99 1.59 1.78
C LEU A 21 -9.48 0.36 1.04
N GLU A 22 -10.79 0.25 0.87
CA GLU A 22 -11.41 -0.91 0.24
C GLU A 22 -12.32 -0.48 -0.92
N THR A 23 -12.28 -1.28 -1.98
CA THR A 23 -13.22 -1.25 -3.09
C THR A 23 -13.78 -2.66 -3.27
N GLU A 24 -14.64 -2.87 -4.26
CA GLU A 24 -15.18 -4.19 -4.57
C GLU A 24 -14.09 -5.26 -4.81
N ASN A 25 -12.93 -4.88 -5.37
CA ASN A 25 -11.89 -5.82 -5.79
C ASN A 25 -10.48 -5.53 -5.25
N ILE A 26 -10.29 -4.44 -4.51
CA ILE A 26 -8.96 -3.99 -4.06
C ILE A 26 -9.04 -3.58 -2.59
N VAL A 27 -8.09 -4.09 -1.80
CA VAL A 27 -7.84 -3.68 -0.42
C VAL A 27 -6.43 -3.09 -0.35
N LEU A 28 -6.31 -1.85 0.11
CA LEU A 28 -5.05 -1.20 0.45
C LEU A 28 -4.96 -1.07 1.96
N ARG A 29 -3.94 -1.68 2.53
CA ARG A 29 -3.66 -1.70 3.97
C ARG A 29 -2.18 -1.44 4.22
N GLU A 30 -1.83 -1.20 5.47
CA GLU A 30 -0.45 -1.23 5.92
C GLU A 30 0.26 -2.52 5.49
N MET A 31 1.50 -2.38 5.01
CA MET A 31 2.35 -3.52 4.68
C MET A 31 2.91 -4.11 5.97
N THR A 32 2.82 -5.42 6.14
CA THR A 32 3.29 -6.11 7.35
C THR A 32 4.38 -7.12 7.00
N PRO A 33 5.20 -7.60 7.95
CA PRO A 33 6.26 -8.58 7.67
C PRO A 33 5.80 -9.85 6.95
N GLN A 34 4.51 -10.20 7.04
CA GLN A 34 3.90 -11.32 6.33
C GLN A 34 3.86 -11.11 4.80
N ASP A 35 3.97 -9.87 4.32
CA ASP A 35 3.95 -9.53 2.89
C ASP A 35 5.32 -9.66 2.20
N VAL A 36 6.38 -9.99 2.96
CA VAL A 36 7.76 -9.99 2.45
C VAL A 36 7.95 -10.88 1.22
N ASN A 37 7.23 -12.01 1.13
CA ASN A 37 7.29 -12.89 -0.03
C ASN A 37 6.64 -12.26 -1.27
N SER A 38 5.50 -11.58 -1.10
CA SER A 38 4.83 -10.85 -2.17
C SER A 38 5.69 -9.70 -2.67
N LEU A 39 6.38 -9.02 -1.74
CA LEU A 39 7.36 -7.98 -2.06
C LEU A 39 8.51 -8.54 -2.91
N LEU A 40 9.13 -9.63 -2.47
CA LEU A 40 10.23 -10.28 -3.19
C LEU A 40 9.78 -10.75 -4.58
N MET A 41 8.59 -11.32 -4.70
CA MET A 41 8.04 -11.75 -5.98
C MET A 41 7.85 -10.57 -6.95
N HIS A 42 7.36 -9.43 -6.47
CA HIS A 42 7.10 -8.26 -7.31
C HIS A 42 8.39 -7.50 -7.67
N PHE A 43 9.17 -7.12 -6.66
CA PHE A 43 10.39 -6.33 -6.83
C PHE A 43 11.62 -7.17 -7.22
N GLY A 44 11.53 -8.50 -7.17
CA GLY A 44 12.54 -9.38 -7.74
C GLY A 44 12.33 -9.67 -9.23
N ASN A 45 11.18 -9.27 -9.79
CA ASN A 45 10.91 -9.43 -11.21
C ASN A 45 11.51 -8.28 -12.03
N THR A 46 12.53 -8.58 -12.83
CA THR A 46 13.19 -7.61 -13.73
C THR A 46 12.22 -6.92 -14.68
N GLU A 47 11.19 -7.63 -15.16
CA GLU A 47 10.20 -7.05 -16.08
C GLU A 47 9.30 -6.01 -15.41
N VAL A 48 9.18 -6.07 -14.08
CA VAL A 48 8.47 -5.07 -13.27
C VAL A 48 9.41 -3.89 -12.99
N VAL A 49 10.59 -4.15 -12.42
CA VAL A 49 11.44 -3.06 -11.90
C VAL A 49 12.14 -2.22 -12.97
N LYS A 50 12.22 -2.69 -14.22
CA LYS A 50 12.84 -1.94 -15.33
C LYS A 50 12.20 -0.58 -15.58
N PHE A 51 10.94 -0.38 -15.20
CA PHE A 51 10.21 0.87 -15.40
C PHE A 51 10.40 1.89 -14.27
N ILE A 52 10.97 1.47 -13.13
CA ILE A 52 11.13 2.31 -11.93
C ILE A 52 12.61 2.55 -11.58
N GLY A 53 13.54 2.19 -12.47
CA GLY A 53 14.97 2.44 -12.30
C GLY A 53 15.62 1.68 -11.14
N MET A 54 14.97 0.62 -10.65
CA MET A 54 15.47 -0.20 -9.55
C MET A 54 16.13 -1.48 -10.06
N GLN A 55 17.16 -1.93 -9.34
CA GLN A 55 17.68 -3.28 -9.51
C GLN A 55 16.74 -4.28 -8.81
N PRO A 56 16.52 -5.48 -9.40
CA PRO A 56 15.68 -6.48 -8.77
C PRO A 56 16.27 -6.96 -7.45
N ILE A 57 15.44 -7.06 -6.41
CA ILE A 57 15.84 -7.69 -5.15
C ILE A 57 15.85 -9.22 -5.32
N LYS A 58 16.79 -9.89 -4.65
CA LYS A 58 17.09 -11.31 -4.89
C LYS A 58 16.94 -12.19 -3.67
N THR A 59 16.87 -11.59 -2.48
CA THR A 59 16.81 -12.35 -1.22
C THR A 59 15.72 -11.82 -0.30
N ILE A 60 15.29 -12.68 0.63
CA ILE A 60 14.33 -12.32 1.67
C ILE A 60 14.90 -11.26 2.60
N GLU A 61 16.22 -11.24 2.83
CA GLU A 61 16.88 -10.23 3.65
C GLU A 61 16.76 -8.84 2.99
N GLN A 62 17.02 -8.75 1.68
CA GLN A 62 16.81 -7.52 0.91
C GLN A 62 15.33 -7.11 0.95
N ALA A 63 14.40 -8.05 0.77
CA ALA A 63 12.98 -7.75 0.88
C ALA A 63 12.59 -7.20 2.26
N ASN A 64 13.16 -7.75 3.33
CA ASN A 64 12.95 -7.25 4.69
C ASN A 64 13.58 -5.86 4.91
N GLU A 65 14.73 -5.55 4.29
CA GLU A 65 15.30 -4.20 4.30
C GLU A 65 14.37 -3.19 3.63
N TRP A 66 13.80 -3.55 2.47
CA TRP A 66 12.82 -2.73 1.78
C TRP A 66 11.54 -2.53 2.59
N LEU A 67 11.03 -3.58 3.24
CA LEU A 67 9.86 -3.50 4.10
C LEU A 67 10.06 -2.53 5.27
N ARG A 68 11.24 -2.53 5.89
CA ARG A 68 11.61 -1.57 6.95
C ARG A 68 11.80 -0.13 6.46
N TRP A 69 12.04 0.08 5.17
CA TRP A 69 12.19 1.41 4.59
C TRP A 69 10.83 1.99 4.15
N MET A 70 9.89 1.16 3.72
CA MET A 70 8.58 1.58 3.22
C MET A 70 7.46 1.59 4.26
N GLY A 71 7.55 0.75 5.29
CA GLY A 71 6.66 0.75 6.46
C GLY A 71 7.23 1.59 7.58
#